data_AF-A0A519L1R8-F1
#
_entry.id   AF-A0A519L1R8-F1
#
_cell.length_a   1.000
_cell.length_b   1.000
_cell.length_c   1.000
_cell.angle_alpha   90.00
_cell.angle_beta   90.00
_cell.angle_gamma   90.00
#
_symmetry.space_group_name_H-M   'P 1'
#
loop_
_entity.id
_entity.type
_entity.pdbx_description
1 polymer ?
#
loop_
_entity_poly.entity_id
_entity_poly.type
_entity_poly.pdbx_seq_one_letter_code
_entity_poly.pdbx_strand_id
1 'polypeptide(L)'
;MALVAMSMLGACTTTQRVSVQQPGDRAMTCTQLREEFGKIDEVVKDGQSDQGVNAANVGAVLFFWPAAVGNYFTARDAIQLAERRKEHLMTIYNEKRCDNPANANLRFLVPAELLSPVASGMH
;
A
#
# COMPACT_ATOMS: atom_id res chain seq x y z
N MET A 1 36.36 -36.61 18.35
CA MET A 1 35.76 -35.52 19.17
C MET A 1 35.08 -34.55 18.22
N ALA A 2 33.76 -34.47 18.28
CA ALA A 2 32.95 -33.59 17.46
C ALA A 2 32.92 -32.18 18.08
N LEU A 3 33.31 -31.16 17.32
CA LEU A 3 33.13 -29.76 17.69
C LEU A 3 31.86 -29.26 17.01
N VAL A 4 30.83 -29.05 17.83
CA VAL A 4 29.49 -28.59 17.46
C VAL A 4 29.58 -27.13 17.03
N ALA A 5 29.23 -26.85 15.77
CA ALA A 5 29.04 -25.51 15.25
C ALA A 5 27.70 -24.96 15.75
N MET A 6 27.74 -23.98 16.65
CA MET A 6 26.55 -23.26 17.12
C MET A 6 26.29 -22.07 16.20
N SER A 7 25.58 -22.29 15.09
CA SER A 7 25.11 -21.23 14.21
C SER A 7 23.89 -20.56 14.84
N MET A 8 24.10 -19.45 15.54
CA MET A 8 23.01 -18.57 15.98
C MET A 8 22.40 -17.89 14.74
N LEU A 9 21.36 -18.49 14.17
CA LEU A 9 20.45 -17.81 13.24
C LEU A 9 19.60 -16.83 14.07
N GLY A 10 20.12 -15.64 14.30
CA GLY A 10 19.32 -14.52 14.77
C GLY A 10 18.31 -14.18 13.69
N ALA A 11 17.08 -14.69 13.81
CA ALA A 11 15.96 -14.17 13.03
C ALA A 11 15.78 -12.72 13.46
N CYS A 12 16.21 -11.77 12.64
CA CYS A 12 15.78 -10.38 12.73
C CYS A 12 14.26 -10.38 12.50
N THR A 13 13.48 -10.52 13.56
CA THR A 13 12.04 -10.24 13.51
C THR A 13 11.90 -8.73 13.48
N THR A 14 12.22 -8.12 12.34
CA THR A 14 11.75 -6.77 12.06
C THR A 14 10.24 -6.88 12.05
N THR A 15 9.57 -6.33 13.06
CA THR A 15 8.12 -6.23 13.04
C THR A 15 7.79 -5.29 11.91
N GLN A 16 7.49 -5.87 10.74
CA GLN A 16 7.23 -5.12 9.52
C GLN A 16 6.00 -4.26 9.77
N ARG A 17 6.23 -2.98 10.10
CA ARG A 17 5.18 -1.97 10.14
C ARG A 17 4.53 -2.00 8.76
N VAL A 18 3.23 -2.28 8.70
CA VAL A 18 2.55 -2.30 7.41
C VAL A 18 2.55 -0.88 6.86
N SER A 19 3.13 -0.70 5.69
CA SER A 19 3.20 0.61 5.04
C SER A 19 1.83 0.95 4.48
N VAL A 20 1.35 2.15 4.81
CA VAL A 20 0.15 2.76 4.23
C VAL A 20 0.38 3.17 2.77
N GLN A 21 1.63 3.51 2.46
CA GLN A 21 2.08 3.96 1.14
C GLN A 21 2.65 2.80 0.34
N GLN A 22 2.45 2.87 -0.96
CA GLN A 22 2.79 1.82 -1.89
C GLN A 22 3.56 2.41 -3.09
N PRO A 23 4.69 1.81 -3.52
CA PRO A 23 5.46 2.26 -4.69
C PRO A 23 4.64 2.53 -5.97
N GLY A 24 3.50 1.85 -6.14
CA GLY A 24 2.61 2.01 -7.29
C GLY A 24 1.56 3.12 -7.17
N ASP A 25 1.36 3.72 -5.99
CA ASP A 25 0.24 4.65 -5.75
C ASP A 25 0.30 5.87 -6.70
N ARG A 26 1.51 6.39 -6.93
CA ARG A 26 1.72 7.53 -7.83
C ARG A 26 1.42 7.19 -9.30
N ALA A 27 1.53 5.92 -9.69
CA ALA A 27 1.26 5.44 -11.04
C ALA A 27 -0.24 5.20 -11.30
N MET A 28 -1.08 5.17 -10.26
CA MET A 28 -2.52 4.96 -10.41
C MET A 28 -3.16 6.09 -11.22
N THR A 29 -4.13 5.72 -12.06
CA THR A 29 -5.03 6.67 -12.73
C THR A 29 -6.14 7.12 -11.77
N CYS A 30 -6.84 8.21 -12.10
CA CYS A 30 -8.01 8.65 -11.33
C CYS A 30 -9.13 7.60 -11.30
N THR A 31 -9.23 6.74 -12.33
CA THR A 31 -10.12 5.57 -12.30
C THR A 31 -9.68 4.55 -11.27
N GLN A 32 -8.40 4.18 -11.27
CA GLN A 32 -7.86 3.21 -10.31
C GLN A 32 -7.93 3.71 -8.86
N LEU A 33 -7.71 5.01 -8.64
CA LEU A 33 -7.86 5.60 -7.30
C LEU A 33 -9.30 5.49 -6.77
N ARG A 34 -10.31 5.71 -7.62
CA ARG A 34 -11.73 5.56 -7.24
C ARG A 34 -12.09 4.11 -6.92
N GLU A 35 -11.57 3.16 -7.70
CA GLU A 35 -11.73 1.73 -7.42
C GLU A 35 -11.10 1.35 -6.08
N GLU A 36 -9.90 1.86 -5.78
CA GLU A 36 -9.24 1.63 -4.49
C GLU A 36 -10.04 2.24 -3.32
N PHE A 37 -10.64 3.43 -3.47
CA PHE A 37 -11.53 3.98 -2.44
C PHE A 37 -12.72 3.07 -2.15
N GLY A 38 -13.33 2.46 -3.18
CA GLY A 38 -14.42 1.50 -2.98
C GLY A 38 -14.00 0.27 -2.17
N LYS A 39 -12.81 -0.27 -2.44
CA LYS A 39 -12.26 -1.39 -1.66
C LYS A 39 -11.97 -1.00 -0.21
N ILE A 40 -11.50 0.23 0.00
CA ILE A 40 -11.24 0.76 1.33
C ILE A 40 -12.53 0.86 2.14
N ASP A 41 -13.57 1.42 1.54
CA ASP A 41 -14.88 1.59 2.18
C ASP A 41 -15.52 0.23 2.53
N GLU A 42 -15.34 -0.79 1.69
CA GLU A 42 -15.82 -2.15 1.95
C GLU A 42 -15.21 -2.75 3.23
N VAL A 43 -13.91 -2.61 3.43
CA VAL A 43 -13.29 -3.15 4.66
C VAL A 43 -13.55 -2.28 5.88
N VAL A 44 -13.72 -0.97 5.73
CA VAL A 44 -14.23 -0.16 6.86
C VAL A 44 -15.61 -0.66 7.28
N LYS A 45 -16.50 -0.95 6.32
CA LYS A 45 -17.81 -1.55 6.57
C LYS A 45 -17.71 -2.92 7.24
N ASP A 46 -16.87 -3.81 6.73
CA ASP A 46 -16.71 -5.17 7.28
C ASP A 46 -16.08 -5.14 8.68
N GLY A 47 -15.09 -4.26 8.89
CA GLY A 47 -14.50 -3.97 10.19
C GLY A 47 -15.50 -3.47 11.23
N GLN A 48 -16.49 -2.68 10.79
CA GLN A 48 -17.56 -2.19 11.66
C GLN A 48 -18.64 -3.26 11.94
N SER A 49 -18.95 -4.11 10.96
CA SER A 49 -19.93 -5.19 11.08
C SER A 49 -19.49 -6.29 12.05
N ASP A 50 -18.20 -6.64 12.05
CA ASP A 50 -17.70 -7.85 12.70
C ASP A 50 -17.09 -7.59 14.10
N GLN A 51 -17.55 -6.55 14.78
CA GLN A 51 -17.07 -6.18 16.12
C GLN A 51 -17.30 -7.23 17.22
N GLY A 52 -18.06 -8.32 16.95
CA GLY A 52 -18.48 -9.28 17.96
C GLY A 52 -17.91 -10.72 17.84
N VAL A 53 -17.66 -11.25 16.65
CA VAL A 53 -17.38 -12.69 16.49
C VAL A 53 -16.46 -12.91 15.29
N ASN A 54 -15.26 -13.42 15.55
CA ASN A 54 -14.26 -13.81 14.54
C ASN A 54 -13.39 -12.68 13.93
N ALA A 55 -12.67 -11.97 14.80
CA ALA A 55 -11.58 -11.04 14.46
C ALA A 55 -10.40 -11.66 13.68
N ALA A 56 -10.45 -12.95 13.33
CA ALA A 56 -9.40 -13.64 12.59
C ALA A 56 -9.47 -13.44 11.07
N ASN A 57 -10.57 -12.91 10.51
CA ASN A 57 -10.77 -12.86 9.06
C ASN A 57 -10.96 -11.45 8.46
N VAL A 58 -11.23 -10.42 9.27
CA VAL A 58 -11.68 -9.11 8.75
C VAL A 58 -10.58 -8.11 8.42
N GLY A 59 -9.33 -8.37 8.83
CA GLY A 59 -8.21 -7.44 8.59
C GLY A 59 -7.20 -7.87 7.53
N ALA A 60 -7.24 -9.13 7.08
CA ALA A 60 -6.13 -9.71 6.32
C ALA A 60 -6.06 -9.26 4.84
N VAL A 61 -7.12 -8.65 4.30
CA VAL A 61 -7.28 -8.47 2.85
C VAL A 61 -6.97 -7.06 2.35
N LEU A 62 -7.13 -6.02 3.17
CA LEU A 62 -7.04 -4.64 2.65
C LEU A 62 -5.61 -4.06 2.61
N PHE A 63 -4.69 -4.61 3.39
CA PHE A 63 -3.45 -3.89 3.73
C PHE A 63 -2.17 -4.45 3.11
N PHE A 64 -2.27 -5.49 2.27
CA PHE A 64 -1.15 -6.25 1.74
C PHE A 64 -1.60 -7.01 0.46
N TRP A 65 -0.98 -6.92 -0.73
CA TRP A 65 0.49 -6.88 -1.02
C TRP A 65 1.17 -8.06 -0.23
N PRO A 66 2.26 -8.74 -0.59
CA PRO A 66 2.55 -10.13 -0.24
C PRO A 66 2.97 -10.43 1.22
N ALA A 67 2.60 -9.62 2.20
CA ALA A 67 3.00 -9.80 3.60
C ALA A 67 1.87 -9.67 4.64
N ALA A 68 0.61 -9.85 4.26
CA ALA A 68 -0.45 -10.22 5.20
C ALA A 68 -0.33 -11.71 5.54
N VAL A 69 0.83 -12.10 6.06
CA VAL A 69 1.04 -13.40 6.67
C VAL A 69 1.11 -13.17 8.17
N GLY A 70 0.01 -13.51 8.86
CA GLY A 70 0.08 -13.98 10.23
C GLY A 70 0.33 -12.96 11.34
N ASN A 71 -0.16 -11.71 11.24
CA ASN A 71 -0.25 -10.84 12.42
C ASN A 71 -1.69 -10.46 12.75
N TYR A 72 -2.05 -10.69 14.01
CA TYR A 72 -3.34 -10.44 14.62
C TYR A 72 -3.69 -8.94 14.59
N PHE A 73 -4.38 -8.47 13.54
CA PHE A 73 -4.97 -7.14 13.54
C PHE A 73 -6.36 -7.20 14.18
N THR A 74 -6.63 -6.36 15.17
CA THR A 74 -8.01 -6.15 15.61
C THR A 74 -8.78 -5.41 14.52
N ALA A 75 -10.11 -5.57 14.47
CA ALA A 75 -10.94 -4.84 13.50
C ALA A 75 -10.73 -3.31 13.58
N ARG A 76 -10.47 -2.78 14.79
CA ARG A 76 -10.16 -1.36 14.99
C ARG A 76 -8.83 -0.94 14.38
N ASP A 77 -7.83 -1.80 14.41
CA ASP A 77 -6.54 -1.50 13.79
C ASP A 77 -6.65 -1.55 12.28
N ALA A 78 -7.42 -2.51 11.73
CA ALA A 78 -7.70 -2.60 10.31
C ALA A 78 -8.43 -1.36 9.78
N ILE A 79 -9.45 -0.87 10.50
CA ILE A 79 -10.17 0.37 10.13
C ILE A 79 -9.23 1.57 10.16
N GLN A 80 -8.47 1.78 11.24
CA GLN A 80 -7.55 2.93 11.33
C GLN A 80 -6.52 2.93 10.21
N LEU A 81 -6.05 1.75 9.86
CA LEU A 81 -5.06 1.55 8.82
C LEU A 81 -5.70 1.81 7.43
N ALA A 82 -6.92 1.31 7.18
CA ALA A 82 -7.74 1.61 6.01
C ALA A 82 -7.96 3.12 5.79
N GLU A 83 -8.34 3.86 6.84
CA GLU A 83 -8.53 5.31 6.77
C GLU A 83 -7.24 6.05 6.44
N ARG A 84 -6.11 5.66 7.06
CA ARG A 84 -4.79 6.23 6.73
C ARG A 84 -4.43 6.03 5.26
N ARG A 85 -4.80 4.88 4.67
CA ARG A 85 -4.59 4.62 3.23
C ARG A 85 -5.47 5.51 2.38
N LYS A 86 -6.74 5.69 2.79
CA LYS A 86 -7.67 6.61 2.12
C LYS A 86 -7.10 8.03 2.07
N GLU A 87 -6.60 8.54 3.20
CA GLU A 87 -5.97 9.87 3.29
C GLU A 87 -4.78 10.01 2.34
N HIS A 88 -3.91 8.98 2.28
CA HIS A 88 -2.77 8.98 1.37
C HIS A 88 -3.21 9.04 -0.10
N LEU A 89 -4.13 8.16 -0.50
CA LEU A 89 -4.64 8.12 -1.88
C LEU A 89 -5.45 9.37 -2.23
N MET A 90 -6.15 9.99 -1.28
CA MET A 90 -6.85 11.27 -1.48
C MET A 90 -5.88 12.41 -1.76
N THR A 91 -4.70 12.40 -1.15
CA THR A 91 -3.64 13.37 -1.48
C THR A 91 -3.26 13.25 -2.95
N ILE A 92 -3.06 12.02 -3.45
CA ILE A 92 -2.71 11.75 -4.85
C ILE A 92 -3.87 12.11 -5.80
N TYR A 93 -5.10 11.80 -5.41
CA TYR A 93 -6.32 12.15 -6.14
C TYR A 93 -6.43 13.66 -6.36
N ASN A 94 -6.19 14.45 -5.31
CA ASN A 94 -6.24 15.91 -5.35
C ASN A 94 -5.11 16.48 -6.22
N GLU A 95 -3.88 15.97 -6.06
CA GLU A 95 -2.74 16.38 -6.89
C GLU A 95 -2.98 16.10 -8.38
N LYS A 96 -3.64 14.98 -8.72
CA LYS A 96 -4.01 14.62 -10.10
C LYS A 96 -5.27 15.34 -10.61
N ARG A 97 -5.96 16.12 -9.76
CA ARG A 97 -7.21 16.83 -10.08
C ARG A 97 -8.26 15.89 -10.69
N CYS A 98 -8.52 14.78 -10.00
CA CYS A 98 -9.39 13.72 -10.50
C CYS A 98 -10.88 14.10 -10.58
N ASP A 99 -11.28 15.24 -10.01
CA ASP A 99 -12.63 15.82 -10.19
C ASP A 99 -12.89 16.31 -11.62
N ASN A 100 -11.83 16.54 -12.40
CA ASN A 100 -11.95 16.82 -13.83
C ASN A 100 -12.02 15.50 -14.61
N PRO A 101 -13.14 15.20 -15.31
CA PRO A 101 -13.29 13.95 -16.06
C PRO A 101 -12.24 13.76 -17.17
N ALA A 102 -11.64 14.84 -17.68
CA ALA A 102 -10.54 14.77 -18.65
C ALA A 102 -9.29 14.06 -18.07
N ASN A 103 -9.14 14.02 -16.74
CA ASN A 103 -7.98 13.42 -16.07
C ASN A 103 -8.18 11.95 -15.69
N ALA A 104 -9.34 11.35 -16.01
CA ALA A 104 -9.72 10.00 -15.57
C ALA A 104 -8.62 8.94 -15.81
N ASN A 105 -7.93 9.03 -16.95
CA ASN A 105 -6.92 8.06 -17.39
C ASN A 105 -5.54 8.69 -17.67
N LEU A 106 -5.25 9.86 -17.09
CA LEU A 106 -3.97 10.53 -17.28
C LEU A 106 -2.82 9.64 -16.77
N ARG A 107 -1.87 9.32 -17.65
CA ARG A 107 -0.61 8.65 -17.32
C ARG A 107 0.54 9.59 -17.64
N PHE A 108 1.42 9.81 -16.66
CA PHE A 108 2.66 10.55 -16.90
C PHE A 108 3.62 9.62 -17.64
N LEU A 109 3.62 9.70 -18.97
CA LEU A 109 4.60 9.02 -19.80
C LEU A 109 5.83 9.92 -19.87
N VAL A 110 6.94 9.48 -19.26
CA VAL A 110 8.24 10.12 -19.48
C VAL A 110 8.75 9.65 -20.84
N PRO A 111 8.95 10.54 -21.82
CA PRO A 111 9.58 10.18 -23.08
C PRO A 111 10.96 9.55 -22.81
N ALA A 112 11.30 8.48 -23.53
CA ALA A 112 12.57 7.76 -23.36
C ALA A 112 13.79 8.67 -23.57
N GLU A 113 13.61 9.74 -24.34
CA GLU A 113 14.56 10.80 -24.65
C GLU A 113 15.01 11.54 -23.39
N LEU A 114 14.13 11.71 -22.40
CA LEU A 114 14.44 12.34 -21.10
C LEU A 114 15.08 11.37 -20.09
N LEU A 115 15.09 10.06 -20.39
CA LEU A 115 15.80 9.05 -19.61
C LEU A 115 17.21 8.80 -20.13
N SER A 116 17.58 9.38 -21.27
CA SER A 116 18.94 9.30 -21.77
C SER A 116 19.89 10.05 -20.83
N PRO A 117 21.01 9.45 -20.41
CA PRO A 117 21.98 10.13 -19.57
C PRO A 117 22.45 11.39 -20.32
N VAL A 118 22.34 12.55 -19.65
CA VAL A 118 22.91 13.80 -20.14
C VAL A 118 24.39 13.53 -20.35
N ALA A 119 24.78 13.34 -21.61
CA ALA A 119 26.18 13.36 -21.99
C ALA A 119 26.66 14.79 -21.74
N SER A 120 27.18 15.03 -20.52
CA SER A 120 27.89 16.25 -20.19
C SER A 120 29.07 16.35 -21.14
N GLY A 121 28.90 17.12 -22.21
CA GLY A 121 29.99 17.61 -23.03
C GLY A 121 30.85 18.52 -22.17
N MET A 122 31.91 17.96 -21.60
CA MET A 122 33.03 18.75 -21.08
C MET A 122 33.94 19.04 -22.28
N HIS A 123 33.86 20.26 -22.79
CA HIS A 123 34.93 20.91 -23.55
C HIS A 123 35.90 21.57 -22.56
#